data_AF-A0A949N6P6-F1
#
_entry.id   AF-A0A949N6P6-F1
#
_cell.length_a   1.000
_cell.length_b   1.000
_cell.length_c   1.000
_cell.angle_alpha   90.00
_cell.angle_beta   90.00
_cell.angle_gamma   90.00
#
_symmetry.space_group_name_H-M   'P 1'
#
loop_
_entity.id
_entity.type
_entity.pdbx_description
1 polymer ?
#
loop_
_entity_poly.entity_id
_entity_poly.type
_entity_poly.pdbx_seq_one_letter_code
_entity_poly.pdbx_strand_id
1 'polypeptide(L)'
;MNFPRAAILLSACLIAGAPAMLASQNVYEGESVFTDYLNPVGEVSFMNIPGLSFNSSVGFSYMSSGNYGSDGFGYYLGHFSYRLRSNLTLNWDVGVRSSMMGPESGENTQIFLPNFDLTYKPSDRLMVRLSFHQYNRSLYNYGIRR
;
A
#
# COMPACT_ATOMS: atom_id res chain seq x y z
N MET A 1 14.85 13.62 -33.42
CA MET A 1 14.62 14.94 -32.80
C MET A 1 13.26 14.91 -32.13
N ASN A 2 13.21 15.24 -30.82
CA ASN A 2 12.11 15.94 -30.10
C ASN A 2 10.72 15.25 -30.00
N PHE A 3 9.98 15.12 -28.88
CA PHE A 3 9.96 15.49 -27.44
C PHE A 3 8.74 14.70 -26.83
N PRO A 4 8.31 14.80 -25.55
CA PRO A 4 9.01 15.09 -24.28
C PRO A 4 8.73 14.03 -23.18
N ARG A 5 9.55 14.07 -22.12
CA ARG A 5 9.28 13.42 -20.83
C ARG A 5 8.36 14.33 -20.01
N ALA A 6 7.13 13.88 -19.73
CA ALA A 6 6.24 14.52 -18.75
C ALA A 6 6.28 13.71 -17.45
N ALA A 7 7.13 14.12 -16.51
CA ALA A 7 7.08 13.66 -15.13
C ALA A 7 6.03 14.51 -14.41
N ILE A 8 4.92 13.88 -14.01
CA ILE A 8 3.86 14.52 -13.24
C ILE A 8 4.28 14.53 -11.77
N LEU A 9 4.69 15.71 -11.30
CA LEU A 9 4.79 16.05 -9.88
C LEU A 9 3.39 16.32 -9.34
N LEU A 10 2.96 15.56 -8.34
CA LEU A 10 1.74 15.87 -7.58
C LEU A 10 2.02 15.68 -6.09
N SER A 11 2.54 16.73 -5.46
CA SER A 11 2.62 16.86 -4.02
C SER A 11 2.37 18.33 -3.68
N ALA A 12 1.13 18.67 -3.32
CA ALA A 12 0.83 19.84 -2.50
C ALA A 12 -0.60 19.82 -1.96
N CYS A 13 -0.70 20.27 -0.70
CA CYS A 13 -1.85 20.89 -0.04
C CYS A 13 -2.94 20.00 0.55
N LEU A 14 -2.81 19.73 1.86
CA LEU A 14 -3.95 19.73 2.78
C LEU A 14 -3.50 19.85 4.24
N ILE A 15 -2.98 21.01 4.65
CA ILE A 15 -3.05 21.45 6.06
C ILE A 15 -3.22 22.97 6.08
N ALA A 16 -4.47 23.42 6.03
CA ALA A 16 -4.84 24.78 6.43
C ALA A 16 -5.96 24.64 7.47
N GLY A 17 -5.64 24.93 8.73
CA GLY A 17 -6.66 25.00 9.79
C GLY A 17 -6.16 24.69 11.20
N ALA A 18 -5.48 25.64 11.85
CA ALA A 18 -5.62 25.89 13.29
C ALA A 18 -5.12 27.32 13.62
N PRO A 19 -5.80 28.05 14.52
CA PRO A 19 -5.59 29.48 14.75
C PRO A 19 -4.36 29.77 15.61
N ALA A 20 -3.84 30.98 15.42
CA ALA A 20 -2.77 31.56 16.21
C ALA A 20 -3.13 31.66 17.71
N MET A 21 -2.28 31.10 18.57
CA MET A 21 -2.03 31.64 19.89
C MET A 21 -0.53 31.88 20.05
N LEU A 22 -0.20 33.11 20.42
CA LEU A 22 1.16 33.64 20.54
C LEU A 22 1.84 33.16 21.84
N ALA A 23 3.15 32.93 21.69
CA ALA A 23 4.22 33.04 22.67
C ALA A 23 4.32 31.98 23.78
N SER A 24 5.12 30.94 23.51
CA SER A 24 6.34 30.66 24.28
C SER A 24 7.20 29.66 23.51
N GLN A 25 8.48 29.99 23.34
CA GLN A 25 9.44 29.19 22.58
C GLN A 25 9.61 27.80 23.18
N ASN A 26 9.29 26.77 22.40
CA ASN A 26 10.16 25.61 22.18
C ASN A 26 9.72 24.98 20.86
N VAL A 27 10.59 25.11 19.87
CA VAL A 27 10.48 24.40 18.60
C VAL A 27 10.69 22.92 18.93
N TYR A 28 9.62 22.19 19.22
CA TYR A 28 9.64 20.75 19.08
C TYR A 28 9.60 20.49 17.57
N GLU A 29 10.80 20.39 16.98
CA GLU A 29 10.95 19.72 15.69
C GLU A 29 10.31 18.34 15.86
N GLY A 30 9.21 18.11 15.14
CA GLY A 30 8.51 16.84 15.19
C GLY A 30 9.43 15.77 14.61
N GLU A 31 10.12 15.05 15.49
CA GLU A 31 10.86 13.86 15.10
C GLU A 31 9.88 12.92 14.40
N SER A 32 10.23 12.60 13.16
CA SER A 32 9.49 11.66 12.35
C SER A 32 9.50 10.33 13.07
N VAL A 33 8.38 9.61 13.12
CA VAL A 33 8.38 8.24 13.69
C VAL A 33 9.39 7.34 12.95
N PHE A 34 9.83 7.74 11.75
CA PHE A 34 10.87 7.08 10.97
C PHE A 34 12.31 7.44 11.36
N THR A 35 12.58 8.54 12.09
CA THR A 35 13.96 8.90 12.47
C THR A 35 14.57 7.92 13.47
N ASP A 36 13.75 7.34 14.37
CA ASP A 36 14.19 6.29 15.30
C ASP A 36 14.56 4.96 14.60
N TYR A 37 13.95 4.66 13.44
CA TYR A 37 14.23 3.43 12.68
C TYR A 37 15.36 3.59 11.67
N LEU A 38 15.69 4.82 11.26
CA LEU A 38 16.79 5.09 10.33
C LEU A 38 18.16 5.22 11.04
N ASN A 39 18.17 5.41 12.36
CA ASN A 39 19.38 5.43 13.19
C ASN A 39 19.24 4.50 14.41
N PRO A 40 19.21 3.18 14.22
CA PRO A 40 18.92 2.26 15.31
C PRO A 40 20.08 2.17 16.31
N VAL A 41 19.84 2.64 17.54
CA VAL A 41 20.71 2.39 18.71
C VAL A 41 20.31 1.04 19.33
N GLY A 42 20.39 -0.05 18.56
CA GLY A 42 20.00 -1.41 18.97
C GLY A 42 19.53 -2.28 17.80
N GLU A 43 19.31 -3.59 18.02
CA GLU A 43 18.75 -4.52 17.01
C GLU A 43 17.27 -4.22 16.73
N VAL A 44 17.02 -3.13 16.00
CA VAL A 44 15.67 -2.78 15.54
C VAL A 44 15.39 -3.58 14.26
N SER A 45 14.70 -4.70 14.40
CA SER A 45 14.15 -5.43 13.26
C SER A 45 12.95 -4.67 12.69
N PHE A 46 12.91 -4.47 11.37
CA PHE A 46 11.75 -3.93 10.65
C PHE A 46 10.45 -4.71 10.96
N MET A 47 10.58 -5.94 11.47
CA MET A 47 9.49 -6.81 11.89
C MET A 47 8.83 -6.39 13.23
N ASN A 48 9.38 -5.44 13.98
CA ASN A 48 8.84 -5.05 15.29
C ASN A 48 8.55 -3.54 15.39
N ILE A 49 7.72 -3.05 14.48
CA ILE A 49 7.16 -1.68 14.57
C ILE A 49 5.87 -1.75 15.40
N PRO A 50 5.79 -1.10 16.58
CA PRO A 50 4.60 -1.16 17.42
C PRO A 50 3.35 -0.69 16.67
N GLY A 51 2.29 -1.49 16.71
CA GLY A 51 1.04 -1.20 16.02
C GLY A 51 1.04 -1.52 14.53
N LEU A 52 2.16 -1.97 13.96
CA LEU A 52 2.20 -2.58 12.63
C LEU A 52 1.93 -4.08 12.76
N SER A 53 0.96 -4.58 11.99
CA SER A 53 0.75 -6.00 11.78
C SER A 53 0.91 -6.33 10.30
N PHE A 54 1.40 -7.54 10.07
CA PHE A 54 1.67 -8.08 8.75
C PHE A 54 1.02 -9.44 8.61
N ASN A 55 0.33 -9.66 7.50
CA ASN A 55 -0.10 -10.97 7.05
C ASN A 55 0.30 -11.13 5.58
N SER A 56 0.45 -12.35 5.09
CA SER A 56 0.70 -12.59 3.68
C SER A 56 -0.19 -13.68 3.13
N SER A 57 -0.50 -13.58 1.84
CA SER A 57 -1.20 -14.61 1.10
C SER A 57 -0.50 -14.90 -0.21
N VAL A 58 -0.61 -16.14 -0.66
CA VAL A 58 -0.15 -16.60 -1.98
C VAL A 58 -1.35 -17.19 -2.69
N GLY A 59 -1.44 -16.94 -3.98
CA GLY A 59 -2.44 -17.59 -4.81
C GLY A 59 -1.92 -17.85 -6.21
N PHE A 60 -2.58 -18.79 -6.86
CA PHE A 60 -2.32 -19.17 -8.24
C PHE A 60 -3.64 -19.18 -8.97
N SER A 61 -3.61 -18.77 -10.22
CA SER A 61 -4.78 -18.82 -11.05
C SER A 61 -4.44 -19.28 -12.44
N TYR A 62 -5.36 -20.02 -13.03
CA TYR A 62 -5.19 -20.68 -14.32
C TYR A 62 -6.51 -20.65 -15.06
N MET A 63 -6.46 -20.27 -16.32
CA MET A 63 -7.58 -20.27 -17.25
C MET A 63 -7.13 -21.02 -18.49
N SER A 64 -7.96 -21.97 -18.93
CA SER A 64 -7.76 -22.66 -20.20
C SER A 64 -9.02 -22.53 -21.03
N SER A 65 -8.87 -22.12 -22.29
CA SER A 65 -9.96 -22.01 -23.25
C SER A 65 -9.54 -22.61 -24.59
N GLY A 66 -10.42 -23.40 -25.19
CA GLY A 66 -10.16 -24.05 -26.48
C GLY A 66 -9.84 -23.08 -27.63
N ASN A 67 -10.25 -21.80 -27.54
CA ASN A 67 -10.03 -20.79 -28.57
C ASN A 67 -8.91 -19.79 -28.23
N TYR A 68 -8.51 -19.66 -26.96
CA TYR A 68 -7.61 -18.60 -26.49
C TYR A 68 -6.33 -19.14 -25.81
N GLY A 69 -6.17 -20.46 -25.77
CA GLY A 69 -5.02 -21.10 -25.12
C GLY A 69 -5.15 -21.17 -23.60
N SER A 70 -4.03 -21.46 -22.95
CA SER A 70 -3.93 -21.53 -21.50
C SER A 70 -3.08 -20.39 -20.97
N ASP A 71 -3.60 -19.66 -19.98
CA ASP A 71 -2.93 -18.58 -19.28
C ASP A 71 -2.98 -18.85 -17.76
N GLY A 72 -1.93 -18.45 -17.06
CA GLY A 72 -1.88 -18.58 -15.62
C GLY A 72 -0.92 -17.60 -14.99
N PHE A 73 -1.15 -17.31 -13.72
CA PHE A 73 -0.24 -16.47 -12.94
C PHE A 73 -0.21 -16.92 -11.47
N GLY A 74 0.95 -16.70 -10.85
CA GLY A 74 1.12 -16.75 -9.41
C GLY A 74 1.16 -15.33 -8.84
N TYR A 75 0.71 -15.17 -7.61
CA TYR A 75 0.88 -13.92 -6.87
C TYR A 75 1.22 -14.16 -5.40
N TYR A 76 1.97 -13.21 -4.85
CA TYR A 76 2.22 -13.03 -3.43
C TYR A 76 1.65 -11.66 -3.04
N LEU A 77 0.97 -11.59 -1.89
CA LEU A 77 0.36 -10.37 -1.40
C LEU A 77 0.73 -10.17 0.07
N GLY A 78 1.42 -9.08 0.35
CA GLY A 78 1.66 -8.60 1.71
C GLY A 78 0.53 -7.67 2.14
N HIS A 79 -0.05 -7.95 3.29
CA HIS A 79 -1.12 -7.19 3.93
C HIS A 79 -0.57 -6.48 5.15
N PHE A 80 -0.60 -5.17 5.14
CA PHE A 80 -0.09 -4.34 6.22
C PHE A 80 -1.25 -3.59 6.89
N SER A 81 -1.24 -3.56 8.22
CA SER A 81 -2.13 -2.74 9.03
C SER A 81 -1.31 -1.98 10.06
N TYR A 82 -1.42 -0.66 10.07
CA TYR A 82 -0.70 0.19 10.99
C TYR A 82 -1.66 1.06 11.80
N ARG A 83 -1.62 0.90 13.11
CA ARG A 83 -2.38 1.72 14.06
C ARG A 83 -1.62 3.00 14.39
N LEU A 84 -1.85 4.03 13.58
CA LEU A 84 -1.30 5.38 13.77
C LEU A 84 -1.71 5.98 15.13
N ARG A 85 -2.97 5.77 15.53
CA ARG A 85 -3.55 6.15 16.84
C ARG A 85 -4.64 5.16 17.24
N SER A 86 -5.12 5.23 18.48
CA SER A 86 -6.24 4.39 18.95
C SER A 86 -7.50 4.48 18.08
N ASN A 87 -7.69 5.61 17.39
CA ASN A 87 -8.81 5.90 16.51
C ASN A 87 -8.43 6.06 15.03
N LEU A 88 -7.18 5.79 14.63
CA LEU A 88 -6.73 5.96 13.25
C LEU A 88 -5.89 4.76 12.81
N THR A 89 -6.38 4.01 11.83
CA THR A 89 -5.73 2.82 11.28
C THR A 89 -5.54 2.98 9.79
N LEU A 90 -4.33 2.70 9.32
CA LEU A 90 -3.97 2.65 7.91
C LEU A 90 -3.76 1.18 7.51
N ASN A 91 -4.39 0.72 6.45
CA ASN A 91 -4.16 -0.59 5.86
C ASN A 91 -3.73 -0.43 4.40
N TRP A 92 -2.80 -1.25 3.96
CA TRP A 92 -2.42 -1.29 2.55
C TRP A 92 -1.93 -2.68 2.19
N ASP A 93 -2.10 -3.02 0.92
CA ASP A 93 -1.63 -4.27 0.36
C ASP A 93 -0.55 -3.99 -0.69
N VAL A 94 0.50 -4.80 -0.72
CA VAL A 94 1.54 -4.77 -1.75
C VAL A 94 1.66 -6.15 -2.36
N GLY A 95 1.43 -6.27 -3.65
CA GLY A 95 1.44 -7.53 -4.38
C GLY A 95 2.58 -7.61 -5.38
N VAL A 96 3.09 -8.82 -5.55
CA VAL A 96 3.92 -9.21 -6.70
C VAL A 96 3.17 -10.30 -7.44
N ARG A 97 3.07 -10.20 -8.75
CA ARG A 97 2.52 -11.26 -9.61
C ARG A 97 3.49 -11.62 -10.71
N SER A 98 3.47 -12.87 -11.15
CA SER A 98 4.25 -13.33 -12.30
C SER A 98 3.40 -14.22 -13.20
N SER A 99 3.58 -14.05 -14.51
CA SER A 99 3.01 -14.96 -15.51
C SER A 99 3.63 -16.34 -15.38
N MET A 100 2.80 -17.37 -15.50
CA MET A 100 3.20 -18.79 -15.53
C MET A 100 3.02 -19.39 -16.93
N MET A 101 2.81 -18.55 -17.95
CA MET A 101 2.80 -19.00 -19.34
C MET A 101 4.20 -19.50 -19.74
N GLY A 102 4.25 -20.45 -20.69
CA GLY A 102 5.48 -21.16 -21.09
C GLY A 102 6.61 -20.22 -21.59
N PRO A 103 7.79 -20.76 -21.92
CA PRO A 103 9.03 -20.01 -22.16
C PRO A 103 8.98 -18.95 -23.28
N GLU A 104 7.90 -18.90 -24.06
CA GLU A 104 7.68 -17.89 -25.11
C GLU A 104 6.95 -16.63 -24.63
N SER A 105 6.36 -16.65 -23.43
CA SER A 105 5.81 -15.45 -22.81
C SER A 105 6.89 -14.74 -22.01
N GLY A 106 7.29 -13.55 -22.42
CA GLY A 106 8.24 -12.73 -21.66
C GLY A 106 7.85 -12.64 -20.18
N GLU A 107 8.83 -12.81 -19.29
CA GLU A 107 8.65 -12.72 -17.84
C GLU A 107 8.10 -11.34 -17.46
N ASN A 108 6.79 -11.25 -17.25
CA ASN A 108 6.15 -10.03 -16.78
C ASN A 108 5.85 -10.17 -15.29
N THR A 109 6.92 -10.11 -14.48
CA THR A 109 6.76 -9.88 -13.04
C THR A 109 6.32 -8.44 -12.82
N GLN A 110 5.24 -8.24 -12.07
CA GLN A 110 4.69 -6.92 -11.80
C GLN A 110 4.44 -6.72 -10.30
N ILE A 111 4.92 -5.58 -9.79
CA ILE A 111 4.56 -5.05 -8.47
C ILE A 111 3.29 -4.21 -8.61
N PHE A 112 2.35 -4.35 -7.68
CA PHE A 112 1.12 -3.57 -7.67
C PHE A 112 0.64 -3.28 -6.24
N LEU A 113 -0.13 -2.20 -6.06
CA LEU A 113 -0.80 -1.86 -4.80
C LEU A 113 -2.31 -2.02 -4.99
N PRO A 114 -2.86 -3.21 -4.74
CA PRO A 114 -4.27 -3.44 -5.04
C PRO A 114 -5.20 -2.65 -4.14
N ASN A 115 -4.79 -2.40 -2.89
CA ASN A 115 -5.67 -1.80 -1.89
C ASN A 115 -4.92 -0.85 -0.97
N PHE A 116 -5.60 0.23 -0.61
CA PHE A 116 -5.21 1.16 0.44
C PHE A 116 -6.47 1.61 1.17
N ASP A 117 -6.49 1.58 2.49
CA ASP A 117 -7.57 2.16 3.28
C ASP A 117 -7.08 2.89 4.53
N LEU A 118 -7.64 4.05 4.79
CA LEU A 118 -7.45 4.82 6.00
C LEU A 118 -8.79 4.90 6.73
N THR A 119 -8.82 4.40 7.95
CA THR A 119 -10.01 4.38 8.80
C THR A 119 -9.79 5.25 10.02
N TYR A 120 -10.64 6.27 10.19
CA TYR A 120 -10.69 7.16 11.35
C TYR A 120 -12.01 6.98 12.10
N LYS A 121 -11.95 6.61 13.37
CA LYS A 121 -13.12 6.35 14.24
C LYS A 121 -13.06 7.22 15.51
N PRO A 122 -13.41 8.52 15.43
CA PRO A 122 -13.30 9.44 16.57
C PRO A 122 -14.21 9.08 17.75
N SER A 123 -15.31 8.35 17.51
CA SER A 123 -16.22 7.86 18.53
C SER A 123 -16.91 6.58 18.06
N ASP A 124 -17.67 5.92 18.93
CA ASP A 124 -18.44 4.73 18.53
C ASP A 124 -19.58 5.00 17.55
N ARG A 125 -19.95 6.27 17.35
CA ARG A 125 -21.05 6.68 16.47
C ARG A 125 -20.60 7.22 15.13
N LEU A 126 -19.29 7.46 14.94
CA LEU A 126 -18.77 8.05 13.71
C LEU A 126 -17.51 7.31 13.25
N MET A 127 -17.53 6.87 12.00
CA MET A 127 -16.38 6.31 11.29
C MET A 127 -16.28 6.99 9.93
N VAL A 128 -15.08 7.45 9.60
CA VAL A 128 -14.71 7.96 8.28
C VAL A 128 -13.71 6.98 7.68
N ARG A 129 -13.97 6.53 6.46
CA ARG A 129 -13.06 5.63 5.74
C ARG A 129 -12.76 6.19 4.37
N LEU A 130 -11.48 6.32 4.06
CA LEU A 130 -10.98 6.58 2.71
C LEU A 130 -10.42 5.27 2.17
N SER A 131 -10.93 4.78 1.05
CA SER A 131 -10.47 3.52 0.44
C SER A 131 -10.17 3.69 -1.03
N PHE A 132 -9.04 3.14 -1.46
CA PHE A 132 -8.63 3.00 -2.84
C PHE A 132 -8.50 1.51 -3.16
N HIS A 133 -9.05 1.12 -4.31
CA HIS A 133 -8.99 -0.24 -4.84
C HIS A 133 -8.55 -0.18 -6.30
N GLN A 134 -7.38 -0.75 -6.60
CA GLN A 134 -6.88 -0.89 -7.96
C GLN A 134 -7.53 -2.11 -8.60
N TYR A 135 -8.54 -1.87 -9.43
CA TYR A 135 -9.15 -2.91 -10.26
C TYR A 135 -8.27 -3.20 -11.47
N ASN A 136 -7.46 -4.25 -11.38
CA ASN A 136 -6.80 -4.81 -12.56
C ASN A 136 -7.71 -5.91 -13.12
N ARG A 137 -8.28 -5.70 -14.33
CA ARG A 137 -9.21 -6.66 -14.96
C ARG A 137 -8.61 -8.06 -15.09
N SER A 138 -7.29 -8.18 -15.25
CA SER A 138 -6.60 -9.49 -15.26
C SER A 138 -6.57 -10.20 -13.90
N LEU A 139 -6.89 -9.55 -12.77
CA LEU A 139 -6.92 -10.20 -11.45
C LEU A 139 -8.32 -10.72 -11.08
N TYR A 140 -9.37 -10.10 -11.63
CA TYR A 140 -10.77 -10.45 -11.33
C TYR A 140 -11.25 -11.71 -12.06
N ASN A 141 -10.76 -11.96 -13.29
CA ASN A 141 -11.07 -13.18 -14.04
C ASN A 141 -10.54 -14.46 -13.36
N TYR A 142 -9.78 -14.31 -12.28
CA TYR A 142 -8.88 -15.32 -11.74
C TYR A 142 -8.97 -15.43 -10.21
N GLY A 143 -10.01 -14.87 -9.58
CA GLY A 143 -10.44 -15.28 -8.25
C GLY A 143 -9.75 -14.63 -7.04
N ILE A 144 -9.01 -13.52 -7.20
CA ILE A 144 -8.55 -12.75 -6.03
C ILE A 144 -9.77 -12.04 -5.40
N ARG A 145 -10.45 -12.74 -4.50
CA ARG A 145 -11.55 -12.21 -3.67
C ARG A 145 -11.08 -12.09 -2.22
N ARG A 146 -11.45 -10.99 -1.58
CA ARG A 146 -11.45 -10.89 -0.10
C ARG A 146 -12.68 -11.60 0.43
#